data_AF-A0A178Z535-F1
#
_entry.id   AF-A0A178Z535-F1
#
_cell.length_a   1.000
_cell.length_b   1.000
_cell.length_c   1.000
_cell.angle_alpha   90.00
_cell.angle_beta   90.00
_cell.angle_gamma   90.00
#
_symmetry.space_group_name_H-M   'P 1'
#
loop_
_entity.id
_entity.type
_entity.pdbx_description
1 polymer ?
#
loop_
_entity_poly.entity_id
_entity_poly.type
_entity_poly.pdbx_seq_one_letter_code
_entity_poly.pdbx_strand_id
1 'polypeptide(L)'
;MPRPIHRIMWESILYQVFRQTVNRPFAVDFQPDFEFCTRAEETLQSLTFPDASPADNSPVIGFPLALQKLIIEIVQLCKSPAKPEPDSLEALGRRMSYWEKTILGEGHCIKEEDSWSAKTPAERARSFHQHSTSLHILAASLLLDWVSRSHEVYETESPLPPAGDTWQVRRGLEIMQCPQANEEWSRCYLGSWPTLIFGYAVDKPEDIALIRQDLRQRFQKLYSGEELLFLEELESVWRARGVSGLEE
;
A
#
# COMPACT_ATOMS: atom_id res chain seq x y z
N MET A 1 18.91 1.95 -24.07
CA MET A 1 18.29 0.92 -23.22
C MET A 1 19.11 0.76 -21.95
N PRO A 2 18.53 0.93 -20.76
CA PRO A 2 19.20 0.65 -19.50
C PRO A 2 19.53 -0.84 -19.44
N ARG A 3 20.76 -1.16 -19.03
CA ARG A 3 21.16 -2.55 -18.75
C ARG A 3 20.32 -3.07 -17.58
N PRO A 4 19.99 -4.38 -17.51
CA PRO A 4 19.18 -4.95 -16.42
C PRO A 4 19.67 -4.55 -15.01
N ILE A 5 20.99 -4.48 -14.81
CA ILE A 5 21.58 -4.05 -13.53
C ILE A 5 21.33 -2.57 -13.22
N HIS A 6 21.30 -1.69 -14.23
CA HIS A 6 20.97 -0.28 -14.02
C HIS A 6 19.50 -0.11 -13.61
N ARG A 7 18.61 -0.92 -14.19
CA ARG A 7 17.21 -0.93 -13.81
C ARG A 7 17.01 -1.33 -12.35
N ILE A 8 17.65 -2.42 -11.92
CA ILE A 8 17.61 -2.85 -10.51
C ILE A 8 18.11 -1.74 -9.60
N MET A 9 19.21 -1.05 -9.94
CA MET A 9 19.71 0.08 -9.14
C MET A 9 18.70 1.23 -9.06
N TRP A 10 18.16 1.67 -10.19
CA TRP A 10 17.17 2.76 -10.23
C TRP A 10 15.90 2.42 -9.45
N GLU A 11 15.35 1.22 -9.67
CA GLU A 11 14.16 0.77 -8.93
C GLU A 11 14.46 0.59 -7.44
N SER A 12 15.65 0.15 -7.05
CA SER A 12 16.04 0.05 -5.62
C SER A 12 16.07 1.42 -4.96
N ILE A 13 16.64 2.43 -5.62
CA ILE A 13 16.68 3.79 -5.08
C ILE A 13 15.26 4.35 -4.97
N LEU A 14 14.46 4.22 -6.03
CA LEU A 14 13.06 4.64 -6.01
C LEU A 14 12.24 3.92 -4.93
N TYR A 15 12.46 2.62 -4.75
CA TYR A 15 11.79 1.85 -3.71
C TYR A 15 12.16 2.34 -2.31
N GLN A 16 13.42 2.69 -2.05
CA GLN A 16 13.79 3.28 -0.75
C GLN A 16 13.21 4.68 -0.56
N VAL A 17 13.23 5.53 -1.60
CA VAL A 17 12.57 6.85 -1.56
C VAL A 17 11.08 6.70 -1.25
N PHE A 18 10.42 5.74 -1.91
CA PHE A 18 9.03 5.39 -1.65
C PHE A 18 8.82 5.00 -0.19
N ARG A 19 9.54 3.98 0.32
CA ARG A 19 9.39 3.53 1.71
C ARG A 19 9.59 4.65 2.73
N GLN A 20 10.67 5.43 2.61
CA GLN A 20 10.94 6.54 3.52
C GLN A 20 9.84 7.60 3.44
N THR A 21 9.23 7.79 2.28
CA THR A 21 8.09 8.70 2.13
C THR A 21 6.82 8.16 2.78
N VAL A 22 6.48 6.89 2.53
CA VAL A 22 5.13 6.37 2.77
C VAL A 22 4.93 5.71 4.14
N ASN A 23 6.00 5.23 4.77
CA ASN A 23 5.94 4.46 6.02
C ASN A 23 5.37 5.23 7.22
N ARG A 24 5.43 6.56 7.19
CA ARG A 24 4.84 7.43 8.22
C ARG A 24 4.02 8.52 7.54
N PRO A 25 2.82 8.18 7.05
CA PRO A 25 2.04 9.09 6.21
C PRO A 25 1.59 10.36 6.93
N PHE A 26 1.60 10.36 8.28
CA PHE A 26 1.18 11.49 9.12
C PHE A 26 2.34 12.17 9.86
N ALA A 27 3.60 11.81 9.55
CA ALA A 27 4.78 12.45 10.12
C ALA A 27 5.61 13.16 9.05
N VAL A 28 6.05 14.39 9.34
CA VAL A 28 6.94 15.16 8.46
C VAL A 28 8.39 14.77 8.77
N ASP A 29 8.82 13.64 8.22
CA ASP A 29 10.15 13.05 8.46
C ASP A 29 11.05 13.02 7.21
N PHE A 30 10.46 12.81 6.04
CA PHE A 30 11.16 12.68 4.77
C PHE A 30 10.40 13.37 3.62
N GLN A 31 11.15 14.12 2.82
CA GLN A 31 10.69 14.83 1.62
C GLN A 31 11.39 14.24 0.39
N PRO A 32 10.66 13.63 -0.56
CA PRO A 32 11.25 13.05 -1.76
C PRO A 32 11.75 14.14 -2.70
N ASP A 33 12.87 13.89 -3.36
CA ASP A 33 13.33 14.71 -4.49
C ASP A 33 12.52 14.34 -5.74
N PHE A 34 11.49 15.14 -6.03
CA PHE A 34 10.61 14.94 -7.17
C PHE A 34 11.31 15.10 -8.53
N GLU A 35 12.38 15.89 -8.61
CA GLU A 35 13.17 16.02 -9.84
C GLU A 35 13.96 14.73 -10.10
N PHE A 36 14.57 14.17 -9.05
CA PHE A 36 15.18 12.86 -9.10
C PHE A 36 14.17 11.77 -9.49
N CYS A 37 13.01 11.72 -8.83
CA CYS A 37 11.97 10.72 -9.13
C CYS A 37 11.52 10.79 -10.59
N THR A 38 11.31 12.00 -11.12
CA THR A 38 10.90 12.21 -12.51
C THR A 38 11.98 11.73 -13.49
N ARG A 39 13.25 12.06 -13.26
CA ARG A 39 14.37 11.58 -14.09
C ARG A 39 14.53 10.06 -14.04
N ALA A 40 14.32 9.46 -12.85
CA ALA A 40 14.38 8.02 -12.67
C ALA A 40 13.23 7.33 -13.43
N GLU A 41 12.02 7.87 -13.37
CA GLU A 41 10.87 7.39 -14.16
C GLU A 41 11.16 7.44 -15.67
N GLU A 42 11.62 8.58 -16.19
CA GLU A 42 12.00 8.73 -17.60
C GLU A 42 13.06 7.72 -18.03
N THR A 43 14.04 7.46 -17.16
CA THR A 43 15.09 6.45 -17.40
C THR A 43 14.52 5.03 -17.45
N LEU A 44 13.48 4.75 -16.65
CA LEU A 44 12.85 3.43 -16.54
C LEU A 44 11.71 3.18 -17.55
N GLN A 45 11.29 4.20 -18.31
CA GLN A 45 10.20 4.09 -19.31
C GLN A 45 10.49 3.04 -20.39
N SER A 46 11.76 2.82 -20.76
CA SER A 46 12.10 1.75 -21.71
C SER A 46 11.97 0.39 -21.03
N LEU A 47 11.10 -0.47 -21.55
CA LEU A 47 11.01 -1.86 -21.12
C LEU A 47 12.37 -2.54 -21.33
N THR A 48 12.88 -3.18 -20.28
CA THR A 48 14.11 -3.97 -20.37
C THR A 48 13.82 -5.30 -21.07
N PHE A 49 12.59 -5.78 -20.94
CA PHE A 49 12.06 -6.98 -21.59
C PHE A 49 10.76 -6.62 -22.31
N PRO A 50 10.80 -6.31 -23.63
CA PRO A 50 9.64 -5.84 -24.40
C PRO A 50 8.46 -6.82 -24.38
N ASP A 51 8.74 -8.12 -24.33
CA ASP A 51 7.73 -9.19 -24.35
C ASP A 51 7.22 -9.56 -22.95
N ALA A 52 7.77 -8.97 -21.89
CA ALA A 52 7.41 -9.31 -20.51
C ALA A 52 6.32 -8.37 -19.96
N SER A 53 5.59 -8.81 -18.93
CA SER A 53 4.56 -7.97 -18.32
C SER A 53 5.16 -6.73 -17.66
N PRO A 54 4.38 -5.66 -17.39
CA PRO A 54 4.86 -4.52 -16.64
C PRO A 54 5.41 -4.88 -15.24
N ALA A 55 4.84 -5.90 -14.60
CA ALA A 55 5.30 -6.42 -13.31
C ALA A 55 6.65 -7.15 -13.43
N ASP A 56 6.83 -7.96 -14.48
CA ASP A 56 8.12 -8.62 -14.77
C ASP A 56 9.22 -7.62 -15.13
N ASN A 57 8.82 -6.48 -15.69
CA ASN A 57 9.72 -5.36 -15.91
C ASN A 57 9.99 -4.58 -14.62
N SER A 58 9.27 -4.76 -13.50
CA SER A 58 9.53 -4.02 -12.25
C SER A 58 9.88 -4.94 -11.08
N PRO A 59 11.03 -5.65 -11.14
CA PRO A 59 11.35 -6.70 -10.18
C PRO A 59 11.56 -6.20 -8.74
N VAL A 60 11.83 -4.90 -8.53
CA VAL A 60 12.05 -4.37 -7.17
C VAL A 60 10.81 -3.69 -6.63
N ILE A 61 10.12 -2.87 -7.42
CA ILE A 61 8.95 -2.12 -6.93
C ILE A 61 7.69 -3.00 -6.91
N GLY A 62 7.57 -3.98 -7.80
CA GLY A 62 6.51 -4.99 -7.76
C GLY A 62 5.12 -4.51 -8.21
N PHE A 63 4.96 -3.23 -8.52
CA PHE A 63 3.75 -2.61 -9.08
C PHE A 63 4.12 -1.42 -10.00
N PRO A 64 3.19 -0.88 -10.81
CA PRO A 64 3.51 0.14 -11.82
C PRO A 64 4.10 1.43 -11.23
N LEU A 65 5.15 1.99 -11.85
CA LEU A 65 5.80 3.25 -11.44
C LEU A 65 4.81 4.42 -11.36
N ALA A 66 3.86 4.51 -12.29
CA ALA A 66 2.85 5.56 -12.29
C ALA A 66 1.92 5.49 -11.05
N LEU A 67 1.70 4.30 -10.50
CA LEU A 67 0.99 4.12 -9.23
C LEU A 67 1.88 4.53 -8.06
N GLN A 68 3.16 4.16 -8.07
CA GLN A 68 4.13 4.59 -7.05
C GLN A 68 4.18 6.12 -6.91
N LYS A 69 4.27 6.83 -8.04
CA LYS A 69 4.24 8.29 -8.08
C LYS A 69 2.98 8.86 -7.46
N LEU A 70 1.82 8.32 -7.85
CA LEU A 70 0.53 8.76 -7.31
C LEU A 70 0.46 8.59 -5.80
N ILE A 71 0.93 7.45 -5.27
CA ILE A 71 0.97 7.21 -3.82
C ILE A 71 1.86 8.23 -3.11
N ILE A 72 3.05 8.51 -3.67
CA ILE A 72 3.97 9.51 -3.10
C ILE A 72 3.31 10.88 -3.04
N GLU A 73 2.65 11.31 -4.11
CA GLU A 73 1.95 12.60 -4.16
C GLU A 73 0.81 12.67 -3.13
N ILE A 74 0.00 11.61 -3.02
CA ILE A 74 -1.08 11.53 -2.02
C ILE A 74 -0.52 11.61 -0.59
N VAL A 75 0.52 10.84 -0.27
CA VAL A 75 1.13 10.85 1.06
C VAL A 75 1.75 12.22 1.38
N GLN A 76 2.35 12.90 0.40
CA GLN A 76 2.88 14.25 0.62
C GLN A 76 1.78 15.26 0.93
N LEU A 77 0.57 15.08 0.39
CA LEU A 77 -0.58 15.86 0.83
C LEU A 77 -0.95 15.55 2.29
N CYS A 78 -0.93 14.29 2.72
CA CYS A 78 -1.18 13.93 4.13
C CYS A 78 -0.18 14.58 5.10
N LYS A 79 1.07 14.79 4.65
CA LYS A 79 2.13 15.42 5.45
C LYS A 79 2.08 16.95 5.44
N SER A 80 1.31 17.55 4.54
CA SER A 80 1.22 19.00 4.41
C SER A 80 0.24 19.58 5.44
N PRO A 81 0.67 20.58 6.25
CA PRO A 81 -0.27 21.29 7.12
C PRO A 81 -1.16 22.27 6.34
N ALA A 82 -0.80 22.60 5.10
CA ALA A 82 -1.56 23.50 4.26
C ALA A 82 -2.70 22.77 3.55
N LYS A 83 -3.87 23.44 3.47
CA LYS A 83 -5.01 22.95 2.70
C LYS A 83 -4.59 22.77 1.22
N PRO A 84 -4.81 21.57 0.62
CA PRO A 84 -4.47 21.32 -0.76
C PRO A 84 -5.32 22.20 -1.67
N GLU A 85 -4.72 22.62 -2.79
CA GLU A 85 -5.45 23.33 -3.84
C GLU A 85 -6.55 22.43 -4.42
N PRO A 86 -7.79 22.94 -4.59
CA PRO A 86 -8.91 22.14 -5.09
C PRO A 86 -8.61 21.44 -6.43
N ASP A 87 -7.95 22.15 -7.35
CA ASP A 87 -7.60 21.63 -8.67
C ASP A 87 -6.59 20.46 -8.57
N SER A 88 -5.65 20.55 -7.64
CA SER A 88 -4.67 19.50 -7.36
C SER A 88 -5.35 18.25 -6.78
N LEU A 89 -6.29 18.43 -5.85
CA LEU A 89 -7.05 17.34 -5.26
C LEU A 89 -7.96 16.66 -6.30
N GLU A 90 -8.62 17.43 -7.16
CA GLU A 90 -9.43 16.89 -8.27
C GLU A 90 -8.58 16.10 -9.27
N ALA A 91 -7.38 16.61 -9.61
CA ALA A 91 -6.45 15.93 -10.50
C ALA A 91 -5.98 14.58 -9.93
N LEU A 92 -5.67 14.52 -8.64
CA LEU A 92 -5.33 13.27 -7.96
C LEU A 92 -6.54 12.32 -7.90
N GLY A 93 -7.74 12.84 -7.60
CA GLY A 93 -8.99 12.06 -7.61
C GLY A 93 -9.24 11.38 -8.96
N ARG A 94 -9.11 12.12 -10.07
CA ARG A 94 -9.26 11.55 -11.44
C ARG A 94 -8.25 10.44 -11.72
N ARG A 95 -6.99 10.62 -11.31
CA ARG A 95 -5.94 9.59 -11.46
C ARG A 95 -6.21 8.38 -10.56
N MET A 96 -6.70 8.60 -9.35
CA MET A 96 -7.05 7.53 -8.42
C MET A 96 -8.22 6.70 -8.97
N SER A 97 -9.27 7.34 -9.47
CA SER A 97 -10.41 6.66 -10.10
C SER A 97 -10.04 5.83 -11.33
N TYR A 98 -8.97 6.17 -12.05
CA TYR A 98 -8.45 5.30 -13.11
C TYR A 98 -7.93 3.98 -12.53
N TRP A 99 -7.12 4.04 -11.46
CA TRP A 99 -6.56 2.86 -10.81
C TRP A 99 -7.60 2.03 -10.07
N GLU A 100 -8.57 2.65 -9.41
CA GLU A 100 -9.67 1.94 -8.73
C GLU A 100 -10.43 1.01 -9.67
N LYS A 101 -10.61 1.41 -10.94
CA LYS A 101 -11.24 0.57 -11.97
C LYS A 101 -10.42 -0.67 -12.34
N THR A 102 -9.14 -0.72 -11.97
CA THR A 102 -8.26 -1.88 -12.20
C THR A 102 -8.26 -2.88 -11.05
N ILE A 103 -8.90 -2.55 -9.92
CA ILE A 103 -9.04 -3.44 -8.78
C ILE A 103 -9.87 -4.66 -9.19
N LEU A 104 -9.44 -5.83 -8.74
CA LEU A 104 -10.18 -7.08 -8.93
C LEU A 104 -11.59 -6.99 -8.35
N GLY A 105 -12.60 -7.42 -9.11
CA GLY A 105 -13.99 -7.51 -8.65
C GLY A 105 -14.18 -8.46 -7.45
N GLU A 106 -15.29 -8.31 -6.73
CA GLU A 106 -15.68 -9.17 -5.61
C GLU A 106 -15.67 -10.66 -6.01
N GLY A 107 -15.18 -11.53 -5.11
CA GLY A 107 -15.17 -12.99 -5.34
C GLY A 107 -13.92 -13.58 -6.01
N HIS A 108 -12.88 -12.79 -6.28
CA HIS A 108 -11.64 -13.29 -6.90
C HIS A 108 -10.75 -14.19 -6.02
N CYS A 109 -11.08 -14.33 -4.73
CA CYS A 109 -10.38 -15.23 -3.84
C CYS A 109 -10.95 -16.64 -4.00
N ILE A 110 -10.17 -17.50 -4.65
CA ILE A 110 -10.60 -18.86 -4.97
C ILE A 110 -10.79 -19.60 -3.64
N LYS A 111 -11.99 -20.11 -3.38
CA LYS A 111 -12.26 -20.86 -2.13
C LYS A 111 -11.71 -22.28 -2.15
N GLU A 112 -11.16 -22.74 -3.28
CA GLU A 112 -10.71 -24.12 -3.48
C GLU A 112 -9.19 -24.26 -3.33
N GLU A 113 -8.78 -24.90 -2.23
CA GLU A 113 -7.41 -25.35 -1.94
C GLU A 113 -6.84 -26.27 -3.04
N ASP A 114 -7.70 -27.03 -3.73
CA ASP A 114 -7.29 -27.97 -4.79
C ASP A 114 -6.75 -27.30 -6.06
N SER A 115 -7.05 -26.01 -6.30
CA SER A 115 -6.64 -25.32 -7.53
C SER A 115 -5.31 -24.56 -7.43
N TRP A 116 -4.88 -24.14 -6.23
CA TRP A 116 -3.69 -23.28 -6.08
C TRP A 116 -2.39 -24.05 -6.31
N SER A 117 -2.32 -25.29 -5.82
CA SER A 117 -1.23 -26.23 -6.06
C SER A 117 -1.14 -26.66 -7.53
N ALA A 118 -2.27 -26.66 -8.25
CA ALA A 118 -2.37 -26.98 -9.67
C ALA A 118 -1.94 -25.84 -10.60
N LYS A 119 -1.84 -24.59 -10.10
CA LYS A 119 -1.40 -23.45 -10.91
C LYS A 119 0.08 -23.54 -11.26
N THR A 120 0.44 -22.97 -12.41
CA THR A 120 1.83 -22.75 -12.79
C THR A 120 2.46 -21.64 -11.93
N PRO A 121 3.80 -21.61 -11.77
CA PRO A 121 4.47 -20.52 -11.07
C PRO A 121 4.13 -19.13 -11.60
N ALA A 122 3.98 -18.99 -12.93
CA ALA A 122 3.64 -17.72 -13.58
C ALA A 122 2.22 -17.24 -13.23
N GLU A 123 1.26 -18.15 -13.11
CA GLU A 123 -0.12 -17.82 -12.70
C GLU A 123 -0.20 -17.41 -11.24
N ARG A 124 0.57 -18.06 -10.36
CA ARG A 124 0.69 -17.65 -8.95
C ARG A 124 1.29 -16.26 -8.82
N ALA A 125 2.40 -16.01 -9.52
CA ALA A 125 3.03 -14.68 -9.54
C ALA A 125 2.07 -13.60 -10.04
N ARG A 126 1.33 -13.85 -11.13
CA ARG A 126 0.32 -12.90 -11.64
C ARG A 126 -0.77 -12.61 -10.60
N SER A 127 -1.32 -13.64 -9.96
CA SER A 127 -2.35 -13.47 -8.93
C SER A 127 -1.82 -12.68 -7.74
N PHE A 128 -0.60 -12.96 -7.31
CA PHE A 128 0.07 -12.22 -6.24
C PHE A 128 0.25 -10.73 -6.60
N HIS A 129 0.77 -10.42 -7.78
CA HIS A 129 0.94 -9.04 -8.23
C HIS A 129 -0.38 -8.29 -8.32
N GLN A 130 -1.46 -8.95 -8.77
CA GLN A 130 -2.79 -8.33 -8.84
C GLN A 130 -3.35 -8.00 -7.45
N HIS A 131 -3.27 -8.93 -6.49
CA HIS A 131 -3.69 -8.66 -5.11
C HIS A 131 -2.85 -7.55 -4.47
N SER A 132 -1.52 -7.64 -4.62
CA SER A 132 -0.58 -6.65 -4.10
C SER A 132 -0.85 -5.25 -4.65
N THR A 133 -1.00 -5.13 -5.96
CA THR A 133 -1.32 -3.85 -6.61
C THR A 133 -2.69 -3.33 -6.14
N SER A 134 -3.70 -4.20 -6.03
CA SER A 134 -5.03 -3.81 -5.53
C SER A 134 -4.97 -3.26 -4.11
N LEU A 135 -4.19 -3.87 -3.22
CA LEU A 135 -4.02 -3.41 -1.85
C LEU A 135 -3.35 -2.02 -1.78
N HIS A 136 -2.35 -1.76 -2.63
CA HIS A 136 -1.74 -0.43 -2.73
C HIS A 136 -2.72 0.62 -3.25
N ILE A 137 -3.54 0.28 -4.25
CA ILE A 137 -4.56 1.17 -4.80
C ILE A 137 -5.60 1.51 -3.71
N LEU A 138 -6.08 0.50 -2.99
CA LEU A 138 -7.07 0.66 -1.92
C LEU A 138 -6.53 1.51 -0.77
N ALA A 139 -5.28 1.27 -0.34
CA ALA A 139 -4.62 2.07 0.69
C ALA A 139 -4.43 3.54 0.26
N ALA A 140 -4.00 3.76 -0.99
CA ALA A 140 -3.83 5.11 -1.53
C ALA A 140 -5.16 5.86 -1.68
N SER A 141 -6.20 5.17 -2.17
CA SER A 141 -7.56 5.68 -2.27
C SER A 141 -8.10 6.10 -0.90
N LEU A 142 -7.89 5.26 0.12
CA LEU A 142 -8.29 5.56 1.48
C LEU A 142 -7.59 6.81 2.04
N LEU A 143 -6.28 6.95 1.81
CA LEU A 143 -5.53 8.14 2.21
C LEU A 143 -6.05 9.41 1.52
N LEU A 144 -6.33 9.33 0.23
CA LEU A 144 -6.87 10.47 -0.53
C LEU A 144 -8.26 10.88 -0.01
N ASP A 145 -9.11 9.91 0.33
CA ASP A 145 -10.41 10.16 0.97
C ASP A 145 -10.25 10.88 2.32
N TRP A 146 -9.28 10.46 3.15
CA TRP A 146 -9.02 11.11 4.43
C TRP A 146 -8.55 12.55 4.28
N VAL A 147 -7.57 12.80 3.40
CA VAL A 147 -7.08 14.17 3.14
C VAL A 147 -8.24 15.04 2.65
N SER A 148 -9.03 14.55 1.69
CA SER A 148 -10.17 15.28 1.15
C SER A 148 -11.16 15.72 2.24
N ARG A 149 -11.53 14.80 3.14
CA ARG A 149 -12.49 15.07 4.23
C ARG A 149 -11.91 15.91 5.36
N SER A 150 -10.64 15.73 5.70
CA SER A 150 -9.98 16.48 6.78
C SER A 150 -9.94 17.98 6.52
N HIS A 151 -9.96 18.40 5.26
CA HIS A 151 -10.00 19.82 4.87
C HIS A 151 -11.42 20.36 4.59
N GLU A 152 -12.44 19.50 4.65
CA GLU A 152 -13.85 19.87 4.64
C GLU A 152 -14.37 20.16 6.06
N VAL A 153 -13.84 19.46 7.07
CA VAL A 153 -14.22 19.61 8.49
C VAL A 153 -13.23 20.53 9.18
N TYR A 154 -13.67 21.74 9.55
CA TYR A 154 -12.80 22.82 10.04
C TYR A 154 -12.09 22.57 11.38
N GLU A 155 -12.41 21.51 12.12
CA GLU A 155 -11.85 21.27 13.45
C GLU A 155 -11.82 19.76 13.71
N THR A 156 -10.63 19.15 13.72
CA THR A 156 -10.45 17.85 14.36
C THR A 156 -9.18 17.92 15.20
N GLU A 157 -9.31 17.80 16.52
CA GLU A 157 -8.21 17.87 17.49
C GLU A 157 -7.24 16.68 17.44
N SER A 158 -7.56 15.64 16.65
CA SER A 158 -6.74 14.45 16.48
C SER A 158 -6.07 14.43 15.10
N PRO A 159 -4.74 14.29 15.03
CA PRO A 159 -4.02 14.13 13.76
C PRO A 159 -4.25 12.74 13.13
N LEU A 160 -4.96 11.84 13.81
CA LEU A 160 -5.21 10.49 13.32
C LEU A 160 -6.42 10.46 12.39
N PRO A 161 -6.36 9.66 11.30
CA PRO A 161 -7.48 9.52 10.40
C PRO A 161 -8.70 8.94 11.14
N PRO A 162 -9.94 9.24 10.68
CA PRO A 162 -11.13 8.62 11.23
C PRO A 162 -11.09 7.11 10.96
N ALA A 163 -11.42 6.32 11.99
CA ALA A 163 -11.74 4.92 11.79
C ALA A 163 -13.03 4.78 10.97
N GLY A 164 -13.19 3.69 10.24
CA GLY A 164 -14.45 3.45 9.56
C GLY A 164 -14.49 2.27 8.61
N ASP A 165 -15.70 1.74 8.46
CA ASP A 165 -16.06 0.62 7.60
C ASP A 165 -16.24 1.06 6.13
N THR A 166 -15.22 1.71 5.58
CA THR A 166 -15.23 2.18 4.19
C THR A 166 -15.16 1.01 3.22
N TRP A 167 -15.57 1.23 1.97
CA TRP A 167 -15.48 0.17 0.95
C TRP A 167 -14.01 -0.21 0.70
N GLN A 168 -13.07 0.74 0.79
CA GLN A 168 -11.64 0.48 0.65
C GLN A 168 -11.13 -0.47 1.73
N VAL A 169 -11.54 -0.23 2.99
CA VAL A 169 -11.16 -1.06 4.14
C VAL A 169 -11.76 -2.45 4.02
N ARG A 170 -13.08 -2.55 3.80
CA ARG A 170 -13.74 -3.86 3.62
C ARG A 170 -13.07 -4.68 2.52
N ARG A 171 -12.85 -4.06 1.36
CA ARG A 171 -12.22 -4.72 0.23
C ARG A 171 -10.76 -5.09 0.50
N GLY A 172 -10.01 -4.25 1.19
CA GLY A 172 -8.62 -4.51 1.58
C GLY A 172 -8.53 -5.72 2.51
N LEU A 173 -9.35 -5.75 3.56
CA LEU A 173 -9.39 -6.85 4.53
C LEU A 173 -9.82 -8.17 3.87
N GLU A 174 -10.81 -8.13 2.97
CA GLU A 174 -11.17 -9.30 2.15
C GLU A 174 -9.96 -9.87 1.40
N ILE A 175 -9.19 -9.02 0.70
CA ILE A 175 -8.01 -9.46 -0.06
C ILE A 175 -6.92 -10.01 0.89
N MET A 176 -6.71 -9.39 2.05
CA MET A 176 -5.72 -9.85 3.04
C MET A 176 -6.06 -11.23 3.63
N GLN A 177 -7.35 -11.55 3.72
CA GLN A 177 -7.82 -12.87 4.17
C GLN A 177 -7.71 -13.96 3.09
N CYS A 178 -7.37 -13.60 1.85
CA CYS A 178 -7.32 -14.59 0.77
C CYS A 178 -6.11 -15.53 0.93
N PRO A 179 -6.34 -16.85 1.05
CA PRO A 179 -5.26 -17.81 1.32
C PRO A 179 -4.12 -17.77 0.29
N GLN A 180 -4.48 -17.54 -0.99
CA GLN A 180 -3.51 -17.41 -2.09
C GLN A 180 -2.62 -16.18 -1.97
N ALA A 181 -3.17 -15.09 -1.43
CA ALA A 181 -2.40 -13.90 -1.15
C ALA A 181 -1.51 -14.15 0.07
N ASN A 182 -2.07 -14.68 1.15
CA ASN A 182 -1.42 -14.76 2.46
C ASN A 182 -0.05 -15.47 2.45
N GLU A 183 0.11 -16.62 1.76
CA GLU A 183 1.39 -17.35 1.81
C GLU A 183 2.55 -16.56 1.19
N GLU A 184 2.35 -15.97 0.00
CA GLU A 184 3.37 -15.20 -0.72
C GLU A 184 3.52 -13.78 -0.14
N TRP A 185 2.40 -13.18 0.27
CA TRP A 185 2.32 -11.85 0.87
C TRP A 185 3.10 -11.74 2.17
N SER A 186 2.97 -12.74 3.04
CA SER A 186 3.69 -12.79 4.31
C SER A 186 5.22 -13.01 4.14
N ARG A 187 5.69 -13.31 2.92
CA ARG A 187 7.11 -13.46 2.55
C ARG A 187 7.66 -12.27 1.76
N CYS A 188 6.90 -11.18 1.61
CA CYS A 188 7.35 -10.01 0.86
C CYS A 188 7.13 -8.70 1.63
N TYR A 189 7.93 -7.69 1.32
CA TYR A 189 7.83 -6.34 1.89
C TYR A 189 6.69 -5.51 1.29
N LEU A 190 6.15 -5.91 0.13
CA LEU A 190 5.18 -5.09 -0.60
C LEU A 190 3.92 -4.87 0.21
N GLY A 191 3.57 -5.80 1.09
CA GLY A 191 2.34 -5.67 1.82
C GLY A 191 2.39 -4.83 3.09
N SER A 192 3.57 -4.45 3.56
CA SER A 192 3.70 -3.88 4.91
C SER A 192 3.02 -2.51 4.98
N TRP A 193 3.19 -1.70 3.92
CA TRP A 193 2.56 -0.39 3.85
C TRP A 193 1.02 -0.45 3.75
N PRO A 194 0.39 -1.22 2.84
CA PRO A 194 -1.07 -1.35 2.84
C PRO A 194 -1.63 -1.84 4.18
N THR A 195 -0.98 -2.82 4.83
CA THR A 195 -1.39 -3.31 6.15
C THR A 195 -1.37 -2.21 7.20
N LEU A 196 -0.32 -1.37 7.22
CA LEU A 196 -0.25 -0.20 8.10
C LEU A 196 -1.42 0.76 7.84
N ILE A 197 -1.70 1.10 6.58
CA ILE A 197 -2.79 2.01 6.21
C ILE A 197 -4.16 1.48 6.65
N PHE A 198 -4.46 0.20 6.41
CA PHE A 198 -5.72 -0.40 6.89
C PHE A 198 -5.75 -0.50 8.41
N GLY A 199 -4.60 -0.76 9.06
CA GLY A 199 -4.46 -0.74 10.51
C GLY A 199 -4.90 0.59 11.14
N TYR A 200 -4.61 1.71 10.49
CA TYR A 200 -5.11 3.01 10.92
C TYR A 200 -6.62 3.16 10.76
N ALA A 201 -7.30 2.36 9.95
CA ALA A 201 -8.71 2.53 9.65
C ALA A 201 -9.63 1.63 10.49
N VAL A 202 -9.13 0.46 10.92
CA VAL A 202 -9.91 -0.54 11.64
C VAL A 202 -10.17 -0.15 13.10
N ASP A 203 -11.36 -0.51 13.58
CA ASP A 203 -11.83 -0.32 14.96
C ASP A 203 -12.57 -1.54 15.54
N LYS A 204 -12.91 -2.53 14.71
CA LYS A 204 -13.51 -3.80 15.16
C LYS A 204 -12.43 -4.75 15.67
N PRO A 205 -12.64 -5.47 16.79
CA PRO A 205 -11.67 -6.39 17.35
C PRO A 205 -11.19 -7.47 16.37
N GLU A 206 -12.09 -7.97 15.51
CA GLU A 206 -11.78 -9.01 14.52
C GLU A 206 -10.83 -8.49 13.43
N ASP A 207 -11.09 -7.28 12.93
CA ASP A 207 -10.25 -6.64 11.91
C ASP A 207 -8.89 -6.24 12.48
N ILE A 208 -8.86 -5.76 13.73
CA ILE A 208 -7.61 -5.48 14.46
C ILE A 208 -6.79 -6.77 14.64
N ALA A 209 -7.44 -7.87 15.04
CA ALA A 209 -6.78 -9.16 15.20
C ALA A 209 -6.17 -9.64 13.87
N LEU A 210 -6.86 -9.44 12.75
CA LEU A 210 -6.36 -9.74 11.40
C LEU A 210 -5.09 -8.94 11.09
N ILE A 211 -5.11 -7.62 11.25
CA ILE A 211 -3.95 -6.75 10.98
C ILE A 211 -2.76 -7.12 11.89
N ARG A 212 -3.03 -7.32 13.18
CA ARG A 212 -2.02 -7.75 14.16
C ARG A 212 -1.38 -9.08 13.78
N GLN A 213 -2.19 -10.06 13.37
CA GLN A 213 -1.70 -11.37 12.94
C GLN A 213 -0.84 -11.27 11.68
N ASP A 214 -1.25 -10.49 10.68
CA ASP A 214 -0.48 -10.29 9.44
C ASP A 214 0.92 -9.72 9.73
N LEU A 215 1.02 -8.64 10.52
CA LEU A 215 2.31 -8.03 10.89
C LEU A 215 3.20 -8.99 11.70
N ARG A 216 2.63 -9.75 12.65
CA ARG A 216 3.38 -10.76 13.42
C ARG A 216 3.89 -11.89 12.53
N GLN A 217 3.07 -12.40 11.62
CA GLN A 217 3.46 -13.46 10.70
C GLN A 217 4.57 -12.99 9.74
N ARG A 218 4.50 -11.75 9.26
CA ARG A 218 5.55 -11.15 8.43
C ARG A 218 6.84 -10.96 9.19
N PHE A 219 6.79 -10.48 10.43
CA PHE A 219 7.98 -10.43 11.27
C PHE A 219 8.64 -11.81 11.40
N GLN A 220 7.86 -12.86 11.66
CA GLN A 220 8.37 -14.23 11.79
C GLN A 220 8.99 -14.78 10.50
N LYS A 221 8.52 -14.35 9.32
CA LYS A 221 9.01 -14.85 8.02
C LYS A 221 10.13 -13.99 7.42
N LEU A 222 10.03 -12.67 7.55
CA LEU A 222 10.95 -11.69 6.98
C LEU A 222 12.09 -11.31 7.93
N TYR A 223 11.91 -11.51 9.25
CA TYR A 223 12.79 -11.00 10.30
C TYR A 223 13.06 -9.48 10.18
N SER A 224 12.12 -8.73 9.60
CA SER A 224 12.20 -7.28 9.43
C SER A 224 11.67 -6.59 10.68
N GLY A 225 12.51 -5.79 11.35
CA GLY A 225 12.09 -4.99 12.50
C GLY A 225 11.04 -3.91 12.17
N GLU A 226 10.87 -3.56 10.90
CA GLU A 226 9.87 -2.58 10.46
C GLU A 226 8.44 -3.03 10.78
N GLU A 227 8.13 -4.33 10.64
CA GLU A 227 6.80 -4.87 10.96
C GLU A 227 6.44 -4.67 12.44
N LEU A 228 7.44 -4.73 13.33
CA LEU A 228 7.25 -4.49 14.76
C LEU A 228 7.04 -3.01 15.06
N LEU A 229 7.73 -2.12 14.35
CA LEU A 229 7.53 -0.67 14.48
C LEU A 229 6.12 -0.28 14.03
N PHE A 230 5.64 -0.83 12.91
CA PHE A 230 4.25 -0.64 12.47
C PHE A 230 3.26 -1.18 13.48
N LEU A 231 3.51 -2.37 14.04
CA LEU A 231 2.62 -2.93 15.05
C LEU A 231 2.58 -2.06 16.31
N GLU A 232 3.73 -1.60 16.81
CA GLU A 232 3.80 -0.73 17.99
C GLU A 232 3.03 0.57 17.79
N GLU A 233 3.19 1.19 16.61
CA GLU A 233 2.47 2.40 16.22
C GLU A 233 0.95 2.16 16.18
N LEU A 234 0.50 1.08 15.54
CA LEU A 234 -0.91 0.72 15.46
C LEU A 234 -1.51 0.39 16.85
N GLU A 235 -0.78 -0.32 17.70
CA GLU A 235 -1.24 -0.58 19.09
C GLU A 235 -1.42 0.72 19.87
N SER A 236 -0.59 1.74 19.63
CA SER A 236 -0.77 3.06 20.23
C SER A 236 -2.05 3.73 19.71
N VAL A 237 -2.32 3.64 18.40
CA VAL A 237 -3.53 4.19 17.77
C VAL A 237 -4.79 3.50 18.29
N TRP A 238 -4.82 2.17 18.33
CA TRP A 238 -5.97 1.41 18.81
C TRP A 238 -6.25 1.68 20.29
N ARG A 239 -5.20 1.78 21.13
CA ARG A 239 -5.33 2.22 22.53
C ARG A 239 -5.90 3.63 22.67
N ALA A 240 -5.42 4.58 21.87
CA ALA A 240 -5.93 5.96 21.87
C ALA A 240 -7.41 6.04 21.49
N ARG A 241 -7.90 5.10 20.68
CA ARG A 241 -9.32 4.97 20.30
C ARG A 241 -10.18 4.21 21.31
N GLY A 242 -9.59 3.74 22.42
CA GLY A 242 -10.29 2.92 23.42
C GLY A 242 -10.58 1.50 22.95
N VAL A 243 -9.96 1.05 21.85
CA VAL A 243 -10.07 -0.31 21.34
C VAL A 243 -8.89 -1.12 21.87
N SER A 244 -8.86 -1.35 23.18
CA SER A 244 -7.96 -2.33 23.78
C SER A 244 -8.58 -3.71 23.62
N GLY A 245 -8.14 -4.46 22.60
CA GLY A 245 -8.42 -5.88 22.48
C GLY A 245 -7.65 -6.65 23.56
N LEU A 246 -8.37 -7.45 24.34
CA LEU A 246 -7.88 -8.39 25.34
C LEU A 246 -6.59 -9.10 24.88
N GLU A 247 -5.53 -8.95 25.67
CA GLU A 247 -4.41 -9.89 25.64
C GLU A 247 -4.94 -11.23 26.17
N GLU A 248 -4.99 -12.25 25.30
CA GLU A 248 -4.86 -13.66 25.69
C GLU A 248 -3.47 -14.17 25.29
#